data_AF-A0AAD4HNF0-F1
#
_entry.id   AF-A0AAD4HNF0-F1
#
_cell.length_a   1.000
_cell.length_b   1.000
_cell.length_c   1.000
_cell.angle_alpha   90.00
_cell.angle_beta   90.00
_cell.angle_gamma   90.00
#
_symmetry.space_group_name_H-M   'P 1'
#
loop_
_entity.id
_entity.type
_entity.pdbx_description
1 polymer ?
#
loop_
_entity_poly.entity_id
_entity_poly.type
_entity_poly.pdbx_seq_one_letter_code
_entity_poly.pdbx_strand_id
1 'polypeptide(L)'
;MYPEWIYDRKPESFVHSRLYMEGKNTIEALMKYTERGFKLKLTKRLNDIIQESSALKSHLVQQLKNLSNAVPELVNFDISLAQQVIPHLSDARSAKAPFQLATVLSYARQTATSTVAKDMKPGTSCFEAVGEAIAQLSAECNKLLPLAMEPENVFKSRLLLALIFVKYHANDGQVSGTPPWVLRIEEIRARMTTNVEAEQKAAQLQEEIQGLSRSLKTKDQVIQKSEVKIEHMERRMEAVKEQADLDMFEQDNAKLKALVAGSERQAASTQPVDSENVPMEGNVETPHLLEQIKALRGTVRFLRTENSYLKGQDLLKEIQALPHLPEHISRVRTPPLDPSGQSDTDESDTELPPAPPTIRSLATETKVLYRDIIKFSSSPHVDAEEG
;
A
#
# COMPACT_ATOMS: atom_id res chain seq x y z
N MET A 1 91.95 24.91 16.30
CA MET A 1 91.08 26.09 16.56
C MET A 1 90.05 26.14 15.44
N TYR A 2 88.83 25.69 15.72
CA TYR A 2 87.66 25.74 14.82
C TYR A 2 86.45 26.11 15.69
N PRO A 3 85.52 26.97 15.23
CA PRO A 3 84.51 27.56 16.10
C PRO A 3 83.20 26.74 16.15
N GLU A 4 82.56 26.74 17.32
CA GLU A 4 81.32 26.01 17.62
C GLU A 4 80.07 26.80 17.16
N TRP A 5 79.39 26.35 16.08
CA TRP A 5 78.14 26.99 15.59
C TRP A 5 77.04 26.00 15.16
N ILE A 6 77.12 24.73 15.60
CA ILE A 6 76.06 23.73 15.37
C ILE A 6 75.48 23.31 16.73
N TYR A 7 74.51 24.07 17.26
CA TYR A 7 73.34 23.56 18.03
C TYR A 7 72.43 24.68 18.59
N ASP A 8 71.87 25.57 17.75
CA ASP A 8 70.59 26.21 18.13
C ASP A 8 69.71 26.55 16.91
N ARG A 9 68.66 25.74 16.68
CA ARG A 9 67.59 26.02 15.72
C ARG A 9 66.33 25.16 15.90
N LYS A 10 65.89 24.90 17.14
CA LYS A 10 64.58 24.26 17.42
C LYS A 10 63.79 24.83 18.62
N PRO A 11 63.24 26.04 18.52
CA PRO A 11 62.04 26.42 19.29
C PRO A 11 60.74 26.33 18.45
N GLU A 12 60.75 26.87 17.23
CA GLU A 12 59.54 27.26 16.50
C GLU A 12 58.65 26.09 16.06
N SER A 13 59.24 24.94 15.71
CA SER A 13 58.47 23.75 15.35
C SER A 13 57.70 23.16 16.53
N PHE A 14 58.25 23.26 17.74
CA PHE A 14 57.58 22.81 18.97
C PHE A 14 56.39 23.73 19.32
N VAL A 15 56.55 25.05 19.13
CA VAL A 15 55.46 26.02 19.32
C VAL A 15 54.34 25.78 18.30
N HIS A 16 54.67 25.56 17.02
CA HIS A 16 53.67 25.25 15.99
C HIS A 16 52.94 23.92 16.25
N SER A 17 53.66 22.83 16.59
CA SER A 17 53.01 21.56 16.94
C SER A 17 52.15 21.68 18.21
N ARG A 18 52.55 22.50 19.19
CA ARG A 18 51.75 22.76 20.39
C ARG A 18 50.47 23.52 20.05
N LEU A 19 50.57 24.68 19.39
CA LEU A 19 49.40 25.47 18.97
C LEU A 19 48.45 24.69 18.06
N TYR A 20 48.98 23.87 17.14
CA TYR A 20 48.16 23.03 16.26
C TYR A 20 47.43 21.91 17.04
N MET A 21 48.09 21.25 18.00
CA MET A 21 47.46 20.23 18.85
C MET A 21 46.48 20.83 19.85
N GLU A 22 46.77 22.02 20.38
CA GLU A 22 45.96 22.75 21.37
C GLU A 22 44.71 23.36 20.72
N GLY A 23 44.86 23.93 19.51
CA GLY A 23 43.76 24.29 18.62
C GLY A 23 42.92 23.07 18.19
N LYS A 24 43.55 21.97 17.76
CA LYS A 24 42.83 20.73 17.43
C LYS A 24 42.05 20.18 18.62
N ASN A 25 42.65 20.15 19.82
CA ASN A 25 42.01 19.61 21.02
C ASN A 25 40.86 20.50 21.50
N THR A 26 40.99 21.83 21.42
CA THR A 26 39.89 22.76 21.74
C THR A 26 38.76 22.68 20.72
N ILE A 27 39.06 22.56 19.41
CA ILE A 27 38.06 22.32 18.37
C ILE A 27 37.37 20.96 18.56
N GLU A 28 38.10 19.86 18.77
CA GLU A 28 37.51 18.55 19.05
C GLU A 28 36.67 18.56 20.34
N ALA A 29 37.07 19.30 21.38
CA ALA A 29 36.30 19.42 22.62
C ALA A 29 35.01 20.23 22.43
N LEU A 30 35.08 21.39 21.77
CA LEU A 30 33.93 22.22 21.44
C LEU A 30 32.94 21.47 20.54
N MET A 31 33.44 20.76 19.53
CA MET A 31 32.66 19.91 18.64
C MET A 31 31.99 18.78 19.42
N LYS A 32 32.73 17.96 20.19
CA LYS A 32 32.15 16.86 20.98
C LYS A 32 31.15 17.33 22.05
N TYR A 33 31.38 18.51 22.65
CA TYR A 33 30.48 19.08 23.66
C TYR A 33 29.16 19.58 23.04
N THR A 34 29.23 20.36 21.96
CA THR A 34 28.05 20.88 21.27
C THR A 34 27.30 19.77 20.51
N GLU A 35 28.01 19.02 19.66
CA GLU A 35 27.45 18.05 18.71
C GLU A 35 26.79 16.84 19.41
N ARG A 36 27.22 16.46 20.62
CA ARG A 36 26.54 15.42 21.42
C ARG A 36 25.53 16.01 22.40
N GLY A 37 25.94 17.03 23.16
CA GLY A 37 25.15 17.58 24.26
C GLY A 37 23.85 18.24 23.80
N PHE A 38 23.91 19.04 22.73
CA PHE A 38 22.73 19.71 22.16
C PHE A 38 21.88 18.73 21.34
N LYS A 39 22.49 17.97 20.42
CA LYS A 39 21.81 17.02 19.52
C LYS A 39 20.99 15.98 20.28
N LEU A 40 21.57 15.27 21.25
CA LEU A 40 20.84 14.25 22.02
C LEU A 40 19.67 14.85 22.82
N LYS A 41 19.84 16.04 23.39
CA LYS A 41 18.79 16.75 24.14
C LYS A 41 17.68 17.26 23.23
N LEU A 42 18.02 17.90 22.11
CA LEU A 42 17.06 18.45 21.16
C LEU A 42 16.31 17.34 20.41
N THR A 43 17.02 16.32 19.90
CA THR A 43 16.38 15.18 19.23
C THR A 43 15.47 14.41 20.19
N LYS A 44 15.87 14.21 21.45
CA LYS A 44 14.95 13.64 22.45
C LYS A 44 13.73 14.55 22.64
N ARG A 45 13.93 15.83 22.95
CA ARG A 45 12.82 16.77 23.20
C ARG A 45 11.89 16.92 22.00
N LEU A 46 12.39 16.86 20.77
CA LEU A 46 11.59 16.85 19.54
C LEU A 46 10.74 15.57 19.45
N ASN A 47 11.33 14.40 19.71
CA ASN A 47 10.58 13.13 19.76
C ASN A 47 9.52 13.13 20.87
N ASP A 48 9.85 13.63 22.07
CA ASP A 48 8.90 13.79 23.18
C ASP A 48 7.73 14.72 22.74
N ILE A 49 8.03 15.85 22.10
CA ILE A 49 7.03 16.81 21.58
C ILE A 49 6.11 16.20 20.53
N ILE A 50 6.67 15.39 19.62
CA ILE A 50 5.94 14.64 18.58
C ILE A 50 5.02 13.58 19.22
N GLN A 51 5.53 12.80 20.17
CA GLN A 51 4.74 11.78 20.89
C GLN A 51 3.59 12.41 21.69
N GLU A 52 3.82 13.56 22.34
CA GLU A 52 2.79 14.32 23.06
C GLU A 52 1.79 15.07 22.15
N SER A 53 1.93 14.99 20.82
CA SER A 53 1.11 15.74 19.84
C SER A 53 1.09 17.26 20.14
N SER A 54 2.27 17.78 20.46
CA SER A 54 2.50 19.15 20.90
C SER A 54 3.36 19.92 19.89
N ALA A 55 3.49 21.23 20.08
CA ALA A 55 4.24 22.11 19.20
C ALA A 55 4.97 23.20 19.98
N LEU A 56 6.17 23.57 19.52
CA LEU A 56 6.89 24.74 20.02
C LEU A 56 6.15 26.03 19.63
N LYS A 57 6.07 27.00 20.54
CA LYS A 57 5.51 28.34 20.28
C LYS A 57 6.17 28.97 19.04
N SER A 58 5.38 29.73 18.27
CA SER A 58 5.80 30.38 17.02
C SER A 58 7.04 31.27 17.14
N HIS A 59 7.32 31.86 18.31
CA HIS A 59 8.52 32.68 18.51
C HIS A 59 9.84 31.89 18.36
N LEU A 60 9.83 30.57 18.58
CA LEU A 60 11.00 29.70 18.40
C LEU A 60 11.25 29.31 16.93
N VAL A 61 10.26 29.49 16.05
CA VAL A 61 10.38 29.15 14.62
C VAL A 61 11.48 29.96 13.95
N GLN A 62 11.68 31.24 14.34
CA GLN A 62 12.76 32.05 13.76
C GLN A 62 14.14 31.59 14.23
N GLN A 63 14.31 31.22 15.51
CA GLN A 63 15.58 30.66 16.01
C GLN A 63 15.89 29.31 15.34
N LEU A 64 14.88 28.44 15.20
CA LEU A 64 15.02 27.16 14.51
C LEU A 64 15.34 27.35 13.02
N LYS A 65 14.78 28.38 12.37
CA LYS A 65 15.10 28.76 10.98
C LYS A 65 16.53 29.29 10.83
N ASN A 66 16.99 30.15 11.75
CA ASN A 66 18.38 30.62 11.78
C ASN A 66 19.35 29.42 11.86
N LEU A 67 19.09 28.51 12.81
CA LEU A 67 19.86 27.28 12.99
C LEU A 67 19.83 26.37 11.75
N SER A 68 18.65 26.21 11.14
CA SER A 68 18.45 25.41 9.92
C SER A 68 19.13 25.98 8.68
N ASN A 69 19.50 27.26 8.68
CA ASN A 69 20.25 27.88 7.59
C ASN A 69 21.77 27.80 7.84
N ALA A 70 22.23 28.11 9.05
CA ALA A 70 23.66 28.16 9.39
C ALA A 70 24.33 26.78 9.43
N VAL A 71 23.62 25.73 9.89
CA VAL A 71 24.19 24.37 9.97
C VAL A 71 24.56 23.79 8.60
N PRO A 72 23.69 23.83 7.56
CA PRO A 72 24.06 23.40 6.22
C PRO A 72 25.25 24.15 5.62
N GLU A 73 25.37 25.46 5.84
CA GLU A 73 26.51 26.24 5.30
C GLU A 73 27.84 25.80 5.92
N LEU A 74 27.88 25.56 7.23
CA LEU A 74 29.06 25.05 7.93
C LEU A 74 29.40 23.60 7.54
N VAL A 75 28.39 22.73 7.37
CA VAL A 75 28.61 21.35 6.91
C VAL A 75 29.12 21.33 5.46
N ASN A 76 28.61 22.21 4.59
CA ASN A 76 29.08 22.34 3.22
C ASN A 76 30.52 22.88 3.15
N PHE A 77 30.92 23.76 4.08
CA PHE A 77 32.32 24.19 4.23
C PHE A 77 33.24 23.00 4.53
N ASP A 78 32.94 22.21 5.57
CA ASP A 78 33.78 21.08 5.99
C ASP A 78 33.88 20.01 4.88
N ILE A 79 32.76 19.68 4.21
CA ILE A 79 32.75 18.71 3.10
C ILE A 79 33.61 19.21 1.92
N SER A 80 33.38 20.45 1.48
CA SER A 80 34.09 21.00 0.31
C SER A 80 35.58 21.19 0.59
N LEU A 81 35.95 21.55 1.82
CA LEU A 81 37.34 21.67 2.25
C LEU A 81 38.02 20.30 2.30
N ALA A 82 37.34 19.28 2.84
CA ALA A 82 37.84 17.91 2.86
C ALA A 82 38.06 17.38 1.43
N GLN A 83 37.12 17.62 0.51
CA GLN A 83 37.22 17.23 -0.90
C GLN A 83 38.43 17.83 -1.61
N GLN A 84 38.82 19.07 -1.31
CA GLN A 84 40.01 19.71 -1.91
C GLN A 84 41.32 19.32 -1.21
N VAL A 85 41.30 19.14 0.12
CA VAL A 85 42.52 18.92 0.92
C VAL A 85 42.94 17.45 0.96
N ILE A 86 42.00 16.49 0.88
CA ILE A 86 42.32 15.05 0.89
C ILE A 86 43.16 14.61 -0.32
N PRO A 87 42.85 14.99 -1.58
CA PRO A 87 43.67 14.65 -2.76
C PRO A 87 45.09 15.21 -2.66
N HIS A 88 45.24 16.50 -2.36
CA HIS A 88 46.55 17.13 -2.17
C HIS A 88 47.38 16.48 -1.03
N LEU A 89 46.72 16.05 0.06
CA LEU A 89 47.36 15.23 1.10
C LEU A 89 47.68 13.80 0.67
N SER A 90 47.04 13.26 -0.37
CA SER A 90 47.31 11.94 -0.94
C SER A 90 48.51 11.99 -1.89
N ASP A 91 48.55 12.98 -2.77
CA ASP A 91 49.66 13.19 -3.71
C ASP A 91 50.95 13.61 -3.00
N ALA A 92 50.84 14.37 -1.91
CA ALA A 92 51.96 14.66 -1.00
C ALA A 92 52.46 13.42 -0.24
N ARG A 93 51.58 12.47 0.13
CA ARG A 93 51.97 11.22 0.81
C ARG A 93 52.49 10.15 -0.13
N SER A 94 52.06 10.15 -1.39
CA SER A 94 52.58 9.29 -2.46
C SER A 94 53.79 9.91 -3.20
N ALA A 95 54.32 11.03 -2.70
CA ALA A 95 55.49 11.74 -3.22
C ALA A 95 55.38 12.21 -4.69
N LYS A 96 54.18 12.26 -5.26
CA LYS A 96 53.93 12.82 -6.60
C LYS A 96 54.14 14.34 -6.64
N ALA A 97 53.88 15.03 -5.53
CA ALA A 97 54.04 16.47 -5.39
C ALA A 97 54.58 16.82 -3.99
N PRO A 98 55.34 17.93 -3.82
CA PRO A 98 55.71 18.42 -2.49
C PRO A 98 54.49 19.02 -1.78
N PHE A 99 54.38 18.82 -0.46
CA PHE A 99 53.29 19.42 0.33
C PHE A 99 53.38 20.95 0.36
N GLN A 100 52.35 21.64 -0.14
CA GLN A 100 52.27 23.10 -0.16
C GLN A 100 51.20 23.61 0.81
N LEU A 101 51.64 24.17 1.95
CA LEU A 101 50.73 24.76 2.94
C LEU A 101 49.94 25.95 2.36
N ALA A 102 50.57 26.78 1.51
CA ALA A 102 49.92 27.91 0.85
C ALA A 102 48.68 27.47 0.04
N THR A 103 48.76 26.33 -0.63
CA THR A 103 47.69 25.73 -1.43
C THR A 103 46.52 25.30 -0.54
N VAL A 104 46.80 24.60 0.57
CA VAL A 104 45.78 24.25 1.59
C VAL A 104 45.11 25.49 2.19
N LEU A 105 45.87 26.56 2.45
CA LEU A 105 45.33 27.83 2.94
C LEU A 105 44.47 28.54 1.87
N SER A 106 44.78 28.37 0.58
CA SER A 106 43.96 28.90 -0.51
C SER A 106 42.63 28.15 -0.65
N TYR A 107 42.63 26.82 -0.55
CA TYR A 107 41.40 25.99 -0.49
C TYR A 107 40.52 26.37 0.71
N ALA A 108 41.11 26.55 1.90
CA ALA A 108 40.40 26.99 3.10
C ALA A 108 39.80 28.40 2.93
N ARG A 109 40.51 29.34 2.31
CA ARG A 109 39.98 30.69 2.03
C ARG A 109 38.86 30.65 0.99
N GLN A 110 39.07 30.00 -0.15
CA GLN A 110 38.10 29.92 -1.25
C GLN A 110 36.79 29.27 -0.78
N THR A 111 36.90 28.13 -0.10
CA THR A 111 35.75 27.39 0.43
C THR A 111 35.03 28.17 1.53
N ALA A 112 35.76 28.89 2.40
CA ALA A 112 35.10 29.79 3.37
C ALA A 112 34.29 30.88 2.66
N THR A 113 34.86 31.55 1.67
CA THR A 113 34.19 32.65 0.94
C THR A 113 32.99 32.21 0.10
N SER A 114 32.90 30.95 -0.33
CA SER A 114 31.73 30.44 -1.06
C SER A 114 30.59 29.95 -0.15
N THR A 115 30.86 29.69 1.14
CA THR A 115 29.92 29.04 2.06
C THR A 115 29.54 29.92 3.26
N VAL A 116 30.42 30.00 4.25
CA VAL A 116 30.15 30.56 5.60
C VAL A 116 30.60 32.02 5.72
N ALA A 117 31.62 32.42 4.96
CA ALA A 117 32.30 33.71 5.08
C ALA A 117 32.15 34.55 3.79
N LYS A 118 30.94 34.61 3.24
CA LYS A 118 30.61 35.34 2.00
C LYS A 118 30.96 36.83 2.10
N ASP A 119 30.65 37.46 3.23
CA ASP A 119 30.93 38.88 3.52
C ASP A 119 32.27 39.09 4.27
N MET A 120 33.27 38.23 4.06
CA MET A 120 34.56 38.32 4.77
C MET A 120 35.27 39.64 4.48
N LYS A 121 35.46 40.47 5.52
CA LYS A 121 36.13 41.78 5.41
C LYS A 121 37.58 41.61 4.94
N PRO A 122 38.09 42.48 4.03
CA PRO A 122 39.47 42.44 3.59
C PRO A 122 40.46 42.47 4.77
N GLY A 123 41.36 41.48 4.83
CA GLY A 123 42.35 41.31 5.90
C GLY A 123 41.98 40.31 7.01
N THR A 124 40.71 39.91 7.13
CA THR A 124 40.28 38.89 8.12
C THR A 124 40.81 37.50 7.75
N SER A 125 41.09 36.66 8.74
CA SER A 125 41.43 35.25 8.49
C SER A 125 40.17 34.43 8.14
N CYS A 126 40.25 33.50 7.18
CA CYS A 126 39.13 32.62 6.86
C CYS A 126 38.77 31.69 8.05
N PHE A 127 39.76 31.26 8.83
CA PHE A 127 39.53 30.48 10.05
C PHE A 127 38.92 31.30 11.19
N GLU A 128 39.14 32.61 11.20
CA GLU A 128 38.53 33.54 12.15
C GLU A 128 37.05 33.77 11.81
N ALA A 129 36.72 33.99 10.53
CA ALA A 129 35.33 34.11 10.06
C ALA A 129 34.53 32.80 10.26
N VAL A 130 35.13 31.63 9.97
CA VAL A 130 34.50 30.33 10.25
C VAL A 130 34.39 30.09 11.76
N GLY A 131 35.39 30.48 12.55
CA GLY A 131 35.34 30.44 14.01
C GLY A 131 34.24 31.32 14.60
N GLU A 132 34.02 32.51 14.04
CA GLU A 132 32.91 33.39 14.42
C GLU A 132 31.56 32.74 14.11
N ALA A 133 31.38 32.15 12.91
CA ALA A 133 30.16 31.45 12.56
C ALA A 133 29.88 30.23 13.48
N ILE A 134 30.92 29.47 13.86
CA ILE A 134 30.81 28.39 14.86
C ILE A 134 30.41 28.95 16.23
N ALA A 135 30.94 30.10 16.64
CA ALA A 135 30.58 30.76 17.89
C ALA A 135 29.13 31.30 17.87
N GLN A 136 28.68 31.90 16.77
CA GLN A 136 27.31 32.33 16.55
C GLN A 136 26.34 31.13 16.58
N LEU A 137 26.67 30.04 15.87
CA LEU A 137 25.91 28.78 15.88
C LEU A 137 25.80 28.20 17.30
N SER A 138 26.90 28.19 18.05
CA SER A 138 26.91 27.77 19.46
C SER A 138 26.04 28.68 20.33
N ALA A 139 26.07 29.99 20.11
CA ALA A 139 25.23 30.95 20.83
C ALA A 139 23.73 30.74 20.55
N GLU A 140 23.31 30.53 19.30
CA GLU A 140 21.92 30.22 18.96
C GLU A 140 21.46 28.88 19.55
N CYS A 141 22.31 27.83 19.50
CA CYS A 141 22.04 26.55 20.18
C CYS A 141 21.81 26.73 21.69
N ASN A 142 22.66 27.53 22.35
CA ASN A 142 22.56 27.78 23.79
C ASN A 142 21.34 28.67 24.18
N LYS A 143 20.83 29.51 23.27
CA LYS A 143 19.56 30.23 23.44
C LYS A 143 18.35 29.31 23.27
N LEU A 144 18.35 28.47 22.23
CA LEU A 144 17.23 27.61 21.88
C LEU A 144 17.04 26.45 22.88
N LEU A 145 18.12 25.90 23.43
CA LEU A 145 18.06 24.72 24.31
C LEU A 145 17.20 24.91 25.59
N PRO A 146 17.37 25.97 26.41
CA PRO A 146 16.50 26.19 27.57
C PRO A 146 15.05 26.44 27.13
N LEU A 147 14.84 27.29 26.13
CA LEU A 147 13.51 27.66 25.64
C LEU A 147 12.73 26.45 25.09
N ALA A 148 13.39 25.48 24.45
CA ALA A 148 12.76 24.24 23.98
C ALA A 148 12.50 23.23 25.12
N MET A 149 13.23 23.31 26.23
CA MET A 149 13.03 22.46 27.41
C MET A 149 11.92 22.98 28.34
N GLU A 150 11.71 24.30 28.40
CA GLU A 150 10.63 24.92 29.16
C GLU A 150 9.25 24.36 28.77
N PRO A 151 8.42 23.89 29.72
CA PRO A 151 7.10 23.37 29.41
C PRO A 151 6.16 24.47 28.91
N GLU A 152 6.39 25.72 29.33
CA GLU A 152 5.60 26.87 28.90
C GLU A 152 5.69 27.13 27.40
N ASN A 153 6.80 26.79 26.75
CA ASN A 153 7.01 27.05 25.32
C ASN A 153 6.52 25.94 24.41
N VAL A 154 5.94 24.88 24.98
CA VAL A 154 5.23 23.83 24.26
C VAL A 154 3.74 24.00 24.47
N PHE A 155 3.00 24.32 23.40
CA PHE A 155 1.54 24.24 23.42
C PHE A 155 1.11 22.87 22.90
N LYS A 156 0.12 22.24 23.55
CA LYS A 156 -0.52 21.05 22.97
C LYS A 156 -1.22 21.48 21.69
N SER A 157 -0.82 20.91 20.54
CA SER A 157 -1.23 21.38 19.21
C SER A 157 -2.76 21.37 19.04
N ARG A 158 -3.41 20.43 19.73
CA ARG A 158 -4.86 20.32 19.94
C ARG A 158 -5.54 21.64 20.34
N LEU A 159 -4.87 22.59 21.01
CA LEU A 159 -5.46 23.83 21.47
C LEU A 159 -5.85 24.78 20.32
N LEU A 160 -5.09 24.86 19.23
CA LEU A 160 -5.39 25.84 18.17
C LEU A 160 -6.62 25.41 17.34
N LEU A 161 -6.71 24.12 17.01
CA LEU A 161 -7.94 23.54 16.45
C LEU A 161 -9.10 23.55 17.44
N ALA A 162 -8.85 23.30 18.74
CA ALA A 162 -9.90 23.39 19.76
C ALA A 162 -10.42 24.82 19.95
N LEU A 163 -9.59 25.86 19.86
CA LEU A 163 -10.05 27.25 19.94
C LEU A 163 -10.89 27.65 18.73
N ILE A 164 -10.55 27.16 17.52
CA ILE A 164 -11.37 27.33 16.33
C ILE A 164 -12.72 26.59 16.47
N PHE A 165 -12.70 25.33 16.94
CA PHE A 165 -13.93 24.55 17.19
C PHE A 165 -14.80 25.16 18.30
N VAL A 166 -14.23 25.52 19.45
CA VAL A 166 -14.96 26.13 20.58
C VAL A 166 -15.61 27.45 20.15
N LYS A 167 -14.92 28.27 19.35
CA LYS A 167 -15.50 29.53 18.85
C LYS A 167 -16.66 29.32 17.85
N TYR A 168 -16.76 28.15 17.22
CA TYR A 168 -17.86 27.81 16.30
C TYR A 168 -18.96 26.93 16.91
N HIS A 169 -18.70 26.23 18.03
CA HIS A 169 -19.67 25.31 18.68
C HIS A 169 -20.19 25.78 20.05
N ALA A 170 -19.84 26.99 20.52
CA ALA A 170 -20.30 27.55 21.81
C ALA A 170 -21.78 27.96 21.85
N ASN A 171 -22.68 27.17 21.26
CA ASN A 171 -24.13 27.44 21.24
C ASN A 171 -25.03 26.20 21.40
N ASP A 172 -24.47 25.00 21.60
CA ASP A 172 -25.22 23.87 22.17
C ASP A 172 -24.30 22.91 22.96
N GLY A 173 -24.89 22.04 23.78
CA GLY A 173 -24.25 21.39 24.91
C GLY A 173 -23.28 20.23 24.62
N GLN A 174 -22.21 20.20 25.41
CA GLN A 174 -21.60 19.00 25.99
C GLN A 174 -21.37 17.79 25.05
N VAL A 175 -20.32 17.86 24.21
CA VAL A 175 -19.69 16.65 23.63
C VAL A 175 -18.18 16.66 23.85
N SER A 176 -17.70 15.79 24.74
CA SER A 176 -16.27 15.48 24.89
C SER A 176 -15.82 14.53 23.77
N GLY A 177 -15.76 15.07 22.54
CA GLY A 177 -15.57 14.26 21.33
C GLY A 177 -14.12 13.86 21.07
N THR A 178 -13.89 12.56 20.90
CA THR A 178 -12.77 12.07 20.08
C THR A 178 -13.00 12.57 18.64
N PRO A 179 -12.01 13.20 17.98
CA PRO A 179 -12.24 13.81 16.67
C PRO A 179 -12.71 12.77 15.62
N PRO A 180 -13.65 13.12 14.72
CA PRO A 180 -14.31 12.15 13.86
C PRO A 180 -13.36 11.43 12.90
N TRP A 181 -12.23 12.05 12.53
CA TRP A 181 -11.19 11.40 11.73
C TRP A 181 -10.43 10.30 12.49
N VAL A 182 -10.28 10.40 13.81
CA VAL A 182 -9.67 9.33 14.63
C VAL A 182 -10.60 8.13 14.70
N LEU A 183 -11.89 8.37 15.00
CA LEU A 183 -12.93 7.34 14.95
C LEU A 183 -13.00 6.68 13.56
N ARG A 184 -12.88 7.47 12.47
CA ARG A 184 -12.86 6.95 11.10
C ARG A 184 -11.63 6.10 10.79
N ILE A 185 -10.46 6.41 11.36
CA ILE A 185 -9.24 5.59 11.22
C ILE A 185 -9.38 4.26 11.98
N GLU A 186 -9.99 4.28 13.18
CA GLU A 186 -10.28 3.08 13.96
C GLU A 186 -11.34 2.21 13.26
N GLU A 187 -12.39 2.83 12.71
CA GLU A 187 -13.41 2.16 11.89
C GLU A 187 -12.81 1.52 10.63
N ILE A 188 -11.92 2.23 9.92
CA ILE A 188 -11.19 1.68 8.76
C ILE A 188 -10.33 0.49 9.19
N ARG A 189 -9.60 0.58 10.32
CA ARG A 189 -8.77 -0.52 10.84
C ARG A 189 -9.61 -1.74 11.21
N ALA A 190 -10.76 -1.54 11.85
CA ALA A 190 -11.70 -2.62 12.17
C ALA A 190 -12.23 -3.29 10.88
N ARG A 191 -12.69 -2.49 9.91
CA ARG A 191 -13.14 -2.97 8.58
C ARG A 191 -12.05 -3.75 7.84
N MET A 192 -10.78 -3.32 7.92
CA MET A 192 -9.65 -4.04 7.33
C MET A 192 -9.40 -5.39 8.03
N THR A 193 -9.53 -5.45 9.36
CA THR A 193 -9.37 -6.71 10.12
C THR A 193 -10.44 -7.72 9.71
N THR A 194 -11.72 -7.32 9.64
CA THR A 194 -12.80 -8.18 9.15
C THR A 194 -12.65 -8.58 7.68
N ASN A 195 -11.99 -7.76 6.87
CA ASN A 195 -11.71 -8.10 5.47
C ASN A 195 -10.63 -9.19 5.35
N VAL A 196 -9.59 -9.16 6.19
CA VAL A 196 -8.56 -10.23 6.22
C VAL A 196 -9.19 -11.58 6.62
N GLU A 197 -10.11 -11.59 7.59
CA GLU A 197 -10.85 -12.81 7.96
C GLU A 197 -11.76 -13.31 6.81
N ALA A 198 -12.40 -12.39 6.07
CA ALA A 198 -13.20 -12.74 4.90
C ALA A 198 -12.35 -13.30 3.75
N GLU A 199 -11.16 -12.72 3.50
CA GLU A 199 -10.20 -13.20 2.50
C GLU A 199 -9.65 -14.59 2.85
N GLN A 200 -9.31 -14.83 4.12
CA GLN A 200 -8.91 -16.17 4.59
C GLN A 200 -10.03 -17.21 4.40
N LYS A 201 -11.27 -16.86 4.72
CA LYS A 201 -12.42 -17.75 4.52
C LYS A 201 -12.73 -18.01 3.03
N ALA A 202 -12.54 -17.00 2.18
CA ALA A 202 -12.66 -17.17 0.73
C ALA A 202 -11.57 -18.12 0.18
N ALA A 203 -10.33 -18.01 0.67
CA ALA A 203 -9.24 -18.91 0.32
C ALA A 203 -9.52 -20.36 0.76
N GLN A 204 -10.02 -20.58 1.99
CA GLN A 204 -10.42 -21.91 2.47
C GLN A 204 -11.50 -22.53 1.57
N LEU A 205 -12.59 -21.80 1.28
CA LEU A 205 -13.68 -22.30 0.42
C LEU A 205 -13.19 -22.61 -1.00
N GLN A 206 -12.24 -21.83 -1.52
CA GLN A 206 -11.62 -22.08 -2.83
C GLN A 206 -10.73 -23.33 -2.84
N GLU A 207 -10.11 -23.70 -1.71
CA GLU A 207 -9.40 -24.98 -1.57
C GLU A 207 -10.37 -26.16 -1.43
N GLU A 208 -11.44 -26.02 -0.63
CA GLU A 208 -12.49 -27.03 -0.48
C GLU A 208 -13.17 -27.35 -1.83
N ILE A 209 -13.52 -26.32 -2.62
CA ILE A 209 -14.08 -26.49 -3.97
C ILE A 209 -13.11 -27.24 -4.89
N GLN A 210 -11.81 -26.95 -4.82
CA GLN A 210 -10.80 -27.70 -5.59
C GLN A 210 -10.66 -29.15 -5.12
N GLY A 211 -10.68 -29.40 -3.81
CA GLY A 211 -10.66 -30.74 -3.23
C GLY A 211 -11.86 -31.58 -3.66
N LEU A 212 -13.06 -31.00 -3.61
CA LEU A 212 -14.30 -31.62 -4.09
C LEU A 212 -14.27 -31.85 -5.60
N SER A 213 -13.76 -30.91 -6.40
CA SER A 213 -13.61 -31.10 -7.86
C SER A 213 -12.65 -32.24 -8.21
N ARG A 214 -11.54 -32.38 -7.49
CA ARG A 214 -10.60 -33.50 -7.62
C ARG A 214 -11.28 -34.83 -7.24
N SER A 215 -11.98 -34.87 -6.10
CA SER A 215 -12.72 -36.05 -5.64
C SER A 215 -13.83 -36.48 -6.60
N LEU A 216 -14.56 -35.53 -7.18
CA LEU A 216 -15.59 -35.78 -8.20
C LEU A 216 -14.97 -36.45 -9.43
N LYS A 217 -13.86 -35.93 -9.97
CA LYS A 217 -13.14 -36.54 -11.10
C LYS A 217 -12.63 -37.95 -10.79
N THR A 218 -12.17 -38.22 -9.56
CA THR A 218 -11.79 -39.58 -9.16
C THR A 218 -13.00 -40.52 -9.12
N LYS A 219 -14.16 -40.06 -8.63
CA LYS A 219 -15.40 -40.87 -8.63
C LYS A 219 -15.92 -41.12 -10.05
N ASP A 220 -15.88 -40.12 -10.91
CA ASP A 220 -16.23 -40.22 -12.34
C ASP A 220 -15.40 -41.29 -13.06
N GLN A 221 -14.08 -41.28 -12.86
CA GLN A 221 -13.19 -42.33 -13.36
C GLN A 221 -13.45 -43.73 -12.77
N VAL A 222 -13.99 -43.83 -11.55
CA VAL A 222 -14.40 -45.12 -10.96
C VAL A 222 -15.72 -45.59 -11.56
N ILE A 223 -16.66 -44.69 -11.81
CA ILE A 223 -17.94 -44.98 -12.49
C ILE A 223 -17.67 -45.51 -13.89
N GLN A 224 -16.89 -44.80 -14.73
CA GLN A 224 -16.53 -45.23 -16.09
C GLN A 224 -15.84 -46.61 -16.11
N LYS A 225 -14.94 -46.88 -15.15
CA LYS A 225 -14.31 -48.20 -15.00
C LYS A 225 -15.28 -49.30 -14.57
N SER A 226 -16.33 -48.95 -13.82
CA SER A 226 -17.38 -49.89 -13.42
C SER A 226 -18.37 -50.15 -14.55
N GLU A 227 -18.73 -49.15 -15.35
CA GLU A 227 -19.58 -49.26 -16.54
C GLU A 227 -18.96 -50.21 -17.57
N VAL A 228 -17.70 -49.99 -17.96
CA VAL A 228 -16.97 -50.90 -18.87
C VAL A 228 -16.85 -52.33 -18.30
N LYS A 229 -16.76 -52.48 -16.97
CA LYS A 229 -16.74 -53.80 -16.33
C LYS A 229 -18.10 -54.49 -16.36
N ILE A 230 -19.19 -53.75 -16.15
CA ILE A 230 -20.57 -54.25 -16.26
C ILE A 230 -20.83 -54.69 -17.71
N GLU A 231 -20.53 -53.82 -18.68
CA GLU A 231 -20.70 -54.08 -20.12
C GLU A 231 -19.84 -55.28 -20.61
N HIS A 232 -18.69 -55.55 -19.99
CA HIS A 232 -17.92 -56.77 -20.23
C HIS A 232 -18.55 -58.02 -19.58
N MET A 233 -19.13 -57.89 -18.38
CA MET A 233 -19.83 -58.99 -17.71
C MET A 233 -21.15 -59.34 -18.39
N GLU A 234 -21.87 -58.35 -18.92
CA GLU A 234 -23.12 -58.52 -19.67
C GLU A 234 -22.87 -59.31 -20.97
N ARG A 235 -21.91 -58.90 -21.81
CA ARG A 235 -21.50 -59.68 -23.01
C ARG A 235 -21.09 -61.11 -22.68
N ARG A 236 -20.43 -61.34 -21.54
CA ARG A 236 -20.08 -62.69 -21.09
C ARG A 236 -21.28 -63.50 -20.63
N MET A 237 -22.28 -62.86 -20.01
CA MET A 237 -23.52 -63.51 -19.60
C MET A 237 -24.40 -63.84 -20.81
N GLU A 238 -24.45 -62.94 -21.79
CA GLU A 238 -25.14 -63.12 -23.07
C GLU A 238 -24.54 -64.29 -23.87
N ALA A 239 -23.21 -64.34 -24.03
CA ALA A 239 -22.54 -65.46 -24.70
C ALA A 239 -22.71 -66.81 -23.96
N VAL A 240 -22.75 -66.81 -22.62
CA VAL A 240 -23.06 -68.02 -21.83
C VAL A 240 -24.52 -68.44 -22.00
N LYS A 241 -25.45 -67.48 -22.12
CA LYS A 241 -26.86 -67.76 -22.42
C LYS A 241 -27.03 -68.31 -23.83
N GLU A 242 -26.39 -67.71 -24.83
CA GLU A 242 -26.41 -68.18 -26.22
C GLU A 242 -25.86 -69.61 -26.32
N GLN A 243 -24.76 -69.93 -25.62
CA GLN A 243 -24.26 -71.31 -25.54
C GLN A 243 -25.28 -72.25 -24.89
N ALA A 244 -25.94 -71.86 -23.80
CA ALA A 244 -26.94 -72.70 -23.14
C ALA A 244 -28.22 -72.89 -24.01
N ASP A 245 -28.63 -71.86 -24.74
CA ASP A 245 -29.73 -71.94 -25.72
C ASP A 245 -29.33 -72.87 -26.89
N LEU A 246 -28.07 -72.81 -27.38
CA LEU A 246 -27.53 -73.74 -28.38
C LEU A 246 -27.47 -75.19 -27.87
N ASP A 247 -26.92 -75.43 -26.68
CA ASP A 247 -26.86 -76.77 -26.05
C ASP A 247 -28.27 -77.38 -25.90
N MET A 248 -29.27 -76.54 -25.58
CA MET A 248 -30.68 -76.93 -25.54
C MET A 248 -31.20 -77.29 -26.94
N PHE A 249 -30.92 -76.48 -27.98
CA PHE A 249 -31.33 -76.78 -29.36
C PHE A 249 -30.64 -78.03 -29.93
N GLU A 250 -29.40 -78.34 -29.54
CA GLU A 250 -28.75 -79.61 -29.87
C GLU A 250 -29.43 -80.78 -29.15
N GLN A 251 -29.74 -80.65 -27.86
CA GLN A 251 -30.46 -81.67 -27.11
C GLN A 251 -31.86 -81.94 -27.69
N ASP A 252 -32.58 -80.89 -28.08
CA ASP A 252 -33.91 -81.03 -28.72
C ASP A 252 -33.80 -81.56 -30.15
N ASN A 253 -32.74 -81.26 -30.91
CA ASN A 253 -32.46 -81.96 -32.16
C ASN A 253 -32.15 -83.45 -31.95
N ALA A 254 -31.47 -83.83 -30.87
CA ALA A 254 -31.24 -85.23 -30.52
C ALA A 254 -32.56 -85.94 -30.12
N LYS A 255 -33.41 -85.29 -29.32
CA LYS A 255 -34.77 -85.77 -29.01
C LYS A 255 -35.62 -85.89 -30.28
N LEU A 256 -35.60 -84.89 -31.17
CA LEU A 256 -36.36 -84.90 -32.42
C LEU A 256 -35.86 -85.98 -33.38
N LYS A 257 -34.55 -86.27 -33.44
CA LYS A 257 -34.04 -87.43 -34.18
C LYS A 257 -34.53 -88.76 -33.58
N ALA A 258 -34.58 -88.87 -32.25
CA ALA A 258 -35.15 -90.05 -31.57
C ALA A 258 -36.68 -90.16 -31.74
N LEU A 259 -37.41 -89.05 -31.80
CA LEU A 259 -38.86 -89.01 -32.01
C LEU A 259 -39.24 -89.23 -33.47
N VAL A 260 -38.48 -88.70 -34.44
CA VAL A 260 -38.66 -89.06 -35.87
C VAL A 260 -38.34 -90.54 -36.09
N ALA A 261 -37.44 -91.12 -35.31
CA ALA A 261 -37.22 -92.57 -35.26
C ALA A 261 -38.29 -93.37 -34.47
N GLY A 262 -39.38 -92.76 -34.00
CA GLY A 262 -40.37 -93.45 -33.14
C GLY A 262 -41.81 -92.91 -33.06
N SER A 263 -42.20 -91.86 -33.79
CA SER A 263 -43.42 -91.09 -33.49
C SER A 263 -44.28 -90.70 -34.71
N GLU A 264 -44.77 -91.69 -35.46
CA GLU A 264 -45.74 -91.50 -36.55
C GLU A 264 -47.19 -91.11 -36.10
N ARG A 265 -47.42 -90.43 -34.95
CA ARG A 265 -48.78 -90.29 -34.34
C ARG A 265 -49.15 -88.97 -33.56
N GLN A 266 -50.01 -88.13 -34.17
CA GLN A 266 -51.16 -87.33 -33.62
C GLN A 266 -50.95 -85.97 -32.80
N ALA A 267 -52.02 -85.14 -32.56
CA ALA A 267 -51.94 -83.62 -32.41
C ALA A 267 -53.11 -82.78 -31.72
N ALA A 268 -52.92 -81.42 -31.53
CA ALA A 268 -53.87 -80.22 -31.37
C ALA A 268 -54.50 -79.79 -29.95
N SER A 269 -55.13 -78.61 -29.60
CA SER A 269 -55.52 -77.26 -30.21
C SER A 269 -56.09 -76.11 -29.23
N THR A 270 -56.20 -74.80 -29.67
CA THR A 270 -57.21 -73.67 -29.37
C THR A 270 -57.21 -72.61 -28.17
N GLN A 271 -58.10 -71.54 -28.19
CA GLN A 271 -58.23 -70.22 -27.39
C GLN A 271 -59.73 -69.68 -27.29
N PRO A 272 -60.24 -68.38 -27.07
CA PRO A 272 -59.79 -66.99 -26.60
C PRO A 272 -60.78 -65.99 -25.79
N VAL A 273 -60.37 -64.72 -25.39
CA VAL A 273 -61.03 -63.32 -25.32
C VAL A 273 -62.29 -62.85 -24.43
N ASP A 274 -62.36 -61.55 -23.92
CA ASP A 274 -63.50 -60.51 -23.98
C ASP A 274 -63.44 -59.14 -23.13
N SER A 275 -64.41 -58.15 -23.22
CA SER A 275 -64.48 -56.79 -22.50
C SER A 275 -65.84 -55.96 -22.47
N GLU A 276 -66.04 -54.88 -21.62
CA GLU A 276 -67.29 -54.03 -21.45
C GLU A 276 -67.10 -52.52 -20.97
N ASN A 277 -68.13 -51.61 -21.00
CA ASN A 277 -68.06 -50.13 -20.64
C ASN A 277 -69.44 -49.41 -20.25
N VAL A 278 -69.45 -48.25 -19.51
CA VAL A 278 -70.65 -47.49 -18.98
C VAL A 278 -70.44 -45.93 -18.86
N PRO A 279 -71.47 -45.01 -18.96
CA PRO A 279 -71.31 -43.52 -19.05
C PRO A 279 -71.62 -42.65 -17.77
N MET A 280 -71.78 -41.32 -17.93
CA MET A 280 -71.43 -40.22 -16.98
C MET A 280 -72.59 -39.22 -16.62
N GLU A 281 -72.52 -38.49 -15.48
CA GLU A 281 -73.44 -37.37 -15.12
C GLU A 281 -72.81 -36.27 -14.20
N GLY A 282 -73.21 -34.99 -14.37
CA GLY A 282 -73.24 -33.90 -13.35
C GLY A 282 -71.95 -33.26 -12.79
N ASN A 283 -71.73 -31.93 -12.98
CA ASN A 283 -70.55 -31.21 -12.41
C ASN A 283 -70.77 -29.68 -12.18
N VAL A 284 -71.77 -29.27 -11.37
CA VAL A 284 -72.20 -27.85 -11.28
C VAL A 284 -71.75 -27.11 -9.99
N GLU A 285 -71.43 -27.81 -8.91
CA GLU A 285 -71.01 -27.18 -7.64
C GLU A 285 -69.56 -26.68 -7.66
N THR A 286 -68.70 -27.44 -8.35
CA THR A 286 -67.26 -27.21 -8.55
C THR A 286 -66.87 -25.78 -8.97
N PRO A 287 -67.50 -25.11 -9.97
CA PRO A 287 -67.15 -23.74 -10.35
C PRO A 287 -67.33 -22.70 -9.23
N HIS A 288 -68.35 -22.82 -8.37
CA HIS A 288 -68.58 -21.85 -7.30
C HIS A 288 -67.51 -21.97 -6.20
N LEU A 289 -67.14 -23.20 -5.83
CA LEU A 289 -66.02 -23.45 -4.90
C LEU A 289 -64.69 -22.92 -5.47
N LEU A 290 -64.45 -23.11 -6.77
CA LEU A 290 -63.27 -22.54 -7.45
C LEU A 290 -63.23 -21.00 -7.42
N GLU A 291 -64.36 -20.32 -7.42
CA GLU A 291 -64.44 -18.87 -7.28
C GLU A 291 -64.15 -18.42 -5.83
N GLN A 292 -64.77 -19.05 -4.84
CA GLN A 292 -64.49 -18.78 -3.42
C GLN A 292 -63.00 -18.97 -3.08
N ILE A 293 -62.37 -20.03 -3.59
CA ILE A 293 -60.93 -20.31 -3.42
C ILE A 293 -60.07 -19.21 -4.07
N LYS A 294 -60.45 -18.69 -5.25
CA LYS A 294 -59.75 -17.56 -5.90
C LYS A 294 -59.86 -16.28 -5.06
N ALA A 295 -61.05 -15.97 -4.55
CA ALA A 295 -61.31 -14.79 -3.72
C ALA A 295 -60.52 -14.84 -2.39
N LEU A 296 -60.60 -15.95 -1.66
CA LEU A 296 -59.88 -16.16 -0.41
C LEU A 296 -58.36 -16.04 -0.60
N ARG A 297 -57.83 -16.59 -1.71
CA ARG A 297 -56.41 -16.46 -2.09
C ARG A 297 -56.00 -15.02 -2.40
N GLY A 298 -56.94 -14.18 -2.86
CA GLY A 298 -56.76 -12.73 -2.99
C GLY A 298 -56.61 -12.05 -1.63
N THR A 299 -57.56 -12.27 -0.73
CA THR A 299 -57.54 -11.73 0.65
C THR A 299 -56.29 -12.15 1.41
N VAL A 300 -55.87 -13.42 1.31
CA VAL A 300 -54.63 -13.91 1.94
C VAL A 300 -53.37 -13.25 1.36
N ARG A 301 -53.35 -12.88 0.07
CA ARG A 301 -52.25 -12.09 -0.51
C ARG A 301 -52.23 -10.67 0.05
N PHE A 302 -53.39 -10.00 0.08
CA PHE A 302 -53.52 -8.65 0.66
C PHE A 302 -53.03 -8.62 2.12
N LEU A 303 -53.54 -9.52 2.97
CA LEU A 303 -53.15 -9.62 4.38
C LEU A 303 -51.65 -9.93 4.57
N ARG A 304 -51.02 -10.69 3.66
CA ARG A 304 -49.56 -10.92 3.70
C ARG A 304 -48.76 -9.68 3.33
N THR A 305 -49.18 -8.92 2.31
CA THR A 305 -48.56 -7.64 1.95
C THR A 305 -48.67 -6.64 3.10
N GLU A 306 -49.88 -6.49 3.67
CA GLU A 306 -50.13 -5.57 4.78
C GLU A 306 -49.32 -5.95 6.02
N ASN A 307 -49.28 -7.25 6.38
CA ASN A 307 -48.47 -7.72 7.51
C ASN A 307 -46.95 -7.53 7.27
N SER A 308 -46.49 -7.57 6.01
CA SER A 308 -45.12 -7.25 5.65
C SER A 308 -44.82 -5.75 5.73
N TYR A 309 -45.77 -4.90 5.35
CA TYR A 309 -45.66 -3.44 5.45
C TYR A 309 -45.59 -3.00 6.92
N LEU A 310 -46.54 -3.47 7.76
CA LEU A 310 -46.58 -3.18 9.19
C LEU A 310 -45.30 -3.66 9.92
N LYS A 311 -44.74 -4.82 9.54
CA LYS A 311 -43.44 -5.30 10.07
C LYS A 311 -42.23 -4.50 9.59
N GLY A 312 -42.29 -3.95 8.37
CA GLY A 312 -41.26 -3.08 7.83
C GLY A 312 -41.35 -1.62 8.30
N GLN A 313 -42.43 -1.23 8.99
CA GLN A 313 -42.77 0.18 9.21
C GLN A 313 -41.74 0.94 10.02
N ASP A 314 -41.10 0.33 11.03
CA ASP A 314 -40.07 1.01 11.82
C ASP A 314 -38.73 1.12 11.08
N LEU A 315 -38.39 0.13 10.24
CA LEU A 315 -37.25 0.21 9.32
C LEU A 315 -37.49 1.28 8.23
N LEU A 316 -38.72 1.44 7.76
CA LEU A 316 -39.09 2.53 6.84
C LEU A 316 -38.96 3.91 7.51
N LYS A 317 -39.34 4.06 8.78
CA LYS A 317 -39.08 5.30 9.56
C LYS A 317 -37.59 5.55 9.73
N GLU A 318 -36.80 4.52 10.03
CA GLU A 318 -35.34 4.64 10.16
C GLU A 318 -34.70 5.13 8.86
N ILE A 319 -35.06 4.52 7.72
CA ILE A 319 -34.60 4.93 6.40
C ILE A 319 -35.05 6.37 6.04
N GLN A 320 -36.27 6.77 6.42
CA GLN A 320 -36.78 8.13 6.22
C GLN A 320 -36.17 9.18 7.17
N ALA A 321 -35.60 8.75 8.30
CA ALA A 321 -34.89 9.61 9.24
C ALA A 321 -33.41 9.84 8.85
N LEU A 322 -32.89 9.07 7.88
CA LEU A 322 -31.56 9.33 7.31
C LEU A 322 -31.56 10.65 6.51
N PRO A 323 -30.47 11.45 6.57
CA PRO A 323 -30.33 12.61 5.70
C PRO A 323 -30.45 12.21 4.23
N HIS A 324 -31.26 12.96 3.47
CA HIS A 324 -31.38 12.75 2.03
C HIS A 324 -29.99 12.74 1.37
N LEU A 325 -29.73 11.72 0.55
CA LEU A 325 -28.50 11.65 -0.24
C LEU A 325 -28.42 12.90 -1.13
N PRO A 326 -27.24 13.55 -1.24
CA PRO A 326 -27.06 14.68 -2.16
C PRO A 326 -27.51 14.28 -3.56
N GLU A 327 -28.28 15.16 -4.22
CA GLU A 327 -28.75 14.89 -5.58
C GLU A 327 -27.57 14.51 -6.47
N HIS A 328 -27.75 13.47 -7.28
CA HIS A 328 -26.73 13.06 -8.24
C HIS A 328 -26.49 14.21 -9.22
N ILE A 329 -25.38 14.95 -9.00
CA ILE A 329 -24.84 15.92 -9.96
C ILE A 329 -24.86 15.24 -11.31
N SER A 330 -25.72 15.74 -12.20
CA SER A 330 -26.02 15.07 -13.46
C SER A 330 -24.71 14.85 -14.20
N ARG A 331 -24.37 13.57 -14.43
CA ARG A 331 -23.10 13.22 -15.07
C ARG A 331 -23.06 13.90 -16.43
N VAL A 332 -22.16 14.89 -16.58
CA VAL A 332 -21.80 15.44 -17.88
C VAL A 332 -21.61 14.25 -18.82
N ARG A 333 -22.35 14.23 -19.93
CA ARG A 333 -22.32 13.10 -20.88
C ARG A 333 -20.87 12.78 -21.16
N THR A 334 -20.50 11.49 -21.04
CA THR A 334 -19.20 11.01 -21.50
C THR A 334 -18.98 11.55 -22.91
N PRO A 335 -17.92 12.33 -23.16
CA PRO A 335 -17.61 12.76 -24.52
C PRO A 335 -17.51 11.53 -25.43
N PRO A 336 -17.90 11.65 -26.71
CA PRO A 336 -17.69 10.55 -27.65
C PRO A 336 -16.21 10.17 -27.65
N LEU A 337 -15.93 8.87 -27.75
CA LEU A 337 -14.56 8.40 -27.89
C LEU A 337 -14.07 8.80 -29.28
N ASP A 338 -13.10 9.71 -29.34
CA ASP A 338 -12.41 9.99 -30.59
C ASP A 338 -11.73 8.72 -31.10
N PRO A 339 -11.91 8.35 -32.39
CA PRO A 339 -11.22 7.21 -32.96
C PRO A 339 -9.72 7.48 -32.93
N SER A 340 -8.94 6.54 -32.39
CA SER A 340 -7.48 6.69 -32.26
C SER A 340 -6.78 6.70 -33.61
N GLY A 341 -6.71 7.88 -34.24
CA GLY A 341 -5.92 8.13 -35.43
C GLY A 341 -4.43 7.99 -35.13
N GLN A 342 -3.74 7.24 -35.97
CA GLN A 342 -2.28 7.20 -35.99
C GLN A 342 -1.78 8.40 -36.81
N SER A 343 -1.00 9.30 -36.21
CA SER A 343 0.10 10.02 -36.89
C SER A 343 0.95 10.75 -35.86
N ASP A 344 2.26 10.77 -36.08
CA ASP A 344 3.10 11.87 -35.63
C ASP A 344 2.80 13.11 -36.51
N THR A 345 2.54 14.27 -35.89
CA THR A 345 2.58 15.60 -36.54
C THR A 345 2.85 16.67 -35.48
N ASP A 346 3.54 17.75 -35.87
CA ASP A 346 4.00 18.84 -35.00
C ASP A 346 2.93 19.81 -34.45
N GLU A 347 3.39 20.59 -33.48
CA GLU A 347 2.93 21.90 -32.97
C GLU A 347 1.57 22.47 -33.45
N SER A 348 0.71 22.76 -32.48
CA SER A 348 -0.24 23.88 -32.60
C SER A 348 -0.59 24.45 -31.23
N ASP A 349 0.01 25.60 -30.89
CA ASP A 349 -0.37 26.34 -29.68
C ASP A 349 -1.81 26.85 -29.79
N THR A 350 -2.60 26.58 -28.76
CA THR A 350 -3.94 27.16 -28.58
C THR A 350 -4.08 27.59 -27.14
N GLU A 351 -3.94 28.89 -26.87
CA GLU A 351 -4.08 29.49 -25.55
C GLU A 351 -5.53 29.40 -25.05
N LEU A 352 -5.87 28.25 -24.46
CA LEU A 352 -7.02 28.12 -23.57
C LEU A 352 -6.59 28.47 -22.14
N PRO A 353 -7.35 29.29 -21.39
CA PRO A 353 -6.95 29.71 -20.05
C PRO A 353 -6.82 28.49 -19.12
N PRO A 354 -5.79 28.44 -18.26
CA PRO A 354 -5.44 27.24 -17.51
C PRO A 354 -6.58 26.83 -16.57
N ALA A 355 -7.23 25.71 -16.90
CA ALA A 355 -8.22 25.09 -16.04
C ALA A 355 -7.58 24.72 -14.69
N PRO A 356 -8.28 24.93 -13.55
CA PRO A 356 -7.69 24.70 -12.24
C PRO A 356 -7.20 23.25 -12.10
N PRO A 357 -5.99 23.02 -11.54
CA PRO A 357 -5.32 21.73 -11.57
C PRO A 357 -6.17 20.66 -10.89
N THR A 358 -6.75 19.79 -11.71
CA THR A 358 -7.65 18.74 -11.24
C THR A 358 -6.84 17.66 -10.51
N ILE A 359 -7.41 17.03 -9.48
CA ILE A 359 -6.74 15.98 -8.68
C ILE A 359 -6.09 14.89 -9.55
N ARG A 360 -6.69 14.58 -10.73
CA ARG A 360 -6.11 13.66 -11.72
C ARG A 360 -4.83 14.18 -12.38
N SER A 361 -4.74 15.47 -12.73
CA SER A 361 -3.54 16.04 -13.35
C SER A 361 -2.38 16.09 -12.35
N LEU A 362 -2.64 16.52 -11.11
CA LEU A 362 -1.67 16.47 -10.01
C LEU A 362 -1.20 15.03 -9.73
N ALA A 363 -2.11 14.05 -9.80
CA ALA A 363 -1.76 12.64 -9.63
C ALA A 363 -0.96 12.05 -10.81
N THR A 364 -1.16 12.53 -12.05
CA THR A 364 -0.31 12.15 -13.19
C THR A 364 1.06 12.84 -13.12
N GLU A 365 1.10 14.12 -12.79
CA GLU A 365 2.33 14.90 -12.61
C GLU A 365 3.21 14.30 -11.50
N THR A 366 2.63 14.03 -10.33
CA THR A 366 3.30 13.33 -9.22
C THR A 366 3.85 11.97 -9.66
N LYS A 367 3.12 11.21 -10.49
CA LYS A 367 3.57 9.91 -11.01
C LYS A 367 4.69 10.04 -12.05
N VAL A 368 4.69 11.08 -12.87
CA VAL A 368 5.78 11.37 -13.82
C VAL A 368 7.04 11.76 -13.04
N LEU A 369 6.95 12.76 -12.16
CA LEU A 369 8.05 13.18 -11.29
C LEU A 369 8.63 12.02 -10.47
N TYR A 370 7.79 11.16 -9.88
CA TYR A 370 8.26 9.98 -9.15
C TYR A 370 8.98 8.96 -10.06
N ARG A 371 8.52 8.80 -11.32
CA ARG A 371 9.19 7.96 -12.31
C ARG A 371 10.54 8.53 -12.73
N ASP A 372 10.64 9.84 -12.90
CA ASP A 372 11.87 10.49 -13.36
C ASP A 372 12.90 10.65 -12.23
N ILE A 373 12.47 10.83 -10.97
CA ILE A 373 13.31 10.66 -9.78
C ILE A 373 13.86 9.22 -9.71
N ILE A 374 13.03 8.20 -9.94
CA ILE A 374 13.49 6.81 -10.00
C ILE A 374 14.52 6.63 -11.12
N LYS A 375 14.22 7.06 -12.37
CA LYS A 375 15.17 7.01 -13.49
C LYS A 375 16.50 7.66 -13.13
N PHE A 376 16.48 8.88 -12.61
CA PHE A 376 17.68 9.63 -12.21
C PHE A 376 18.48 8.89 -11.14
N SER A 377 17.83 8.33 -10.12
CA SER A 377 18.48 7.51 -9.08
C SER A 377 18.99 6.15 -9.57
N SER A 378 18.46 5.64 -10.69
CA SER A 378 18.85 4.36 -11.30
C SER A 378 19.85 4.50 -12.45
N SER A 379 20.08 5.72 -12.93
CA SER A 379 21.11 6.00 -13.94
C SER A 379 22.47 5.85 -13.27
N PRO A 380 23.39 5.01 -13.78
CA PRO A 380 24.74 4.95 -13.24
C PRO A 380 25.38 6.34 -13.34
N HIS A 381 25.97 6.80 -12.23
CA HIS A 381 26.83 7.97 -12.26
C HIS A 381 28.05 7.62 -13.11
N VAL A 382 28.23 8.30 -14.24
CA VAL A 382 29.43 8.12 -15.06
C VAL A 382 30.53 8.95 -14.40
N ASP A 383 31.22 8.33 -13.45
CA ASP A 383 32.49 8.83 -12.93
C ASP A 383 33.46 8.99 -14.10
N ALA A 384 33.67 10.23 -14.53
CA ALA A 384 34.58 10.56 -15.61
C ALA A 384 36.02 10.53 -15.08
N GLU A 385 36.59 9.32 -14.98
CA GLU A 385 38.05 9.14 -14.91
C GLU A 385 38.67 9.57 -16.24
N GLU A 386 39.03 10.86 -16.36
CA GLU A 386 40.00 11.31 -17.35
C GLU A 386 41.38 10.75 -17.02
N GLY A 387 42.15 10.36 -18.05
CA GLY A 387 43.50 9.79 -17.96
C GLY A 387 44.45 10.33 -19.01
#